data_AF-A0A135V6X4-F1
#
_entry.id   AF-A0A135V6X4-F1
#
_cell.length_a   1.000
_cell.length_b   1.000
_cell.length_c   1.000
_cell.angle_alpha   90.00
_cell.angle_beta   90.00
_cell.angle_gamma   90.00
#
_symmetry.space_group_name_H-M   'P 1'
#
loop_
_entity.id
_entity.type
_entity.pdbx_description
1 polymer ?
#
loop_
_entity_poly.entity_id
_entity_poly.type
_entity_poly.pdbx_seq_one_letter_code
_entity_poly.pdbx_strand_id
1 'polypeptide(L)'
;YEAKTGKTGLKWRPRRLERFKFSIYQDKVKQEQALNGWIHDLLRLGRGMGYFKPLMWYLLEICPLIKRWELDDESKQWEICQWPLNKGGARDIPRNAILHESLHRRLHNDKHYQPQNNHGNLKEACLKKNRMHYDPHTTHHGDCAESCFHNTWKFKAHGDNAAKITSQMTS
;
A
#
# COMPACT_ATOMS: atom_id res chain seq x y z
N TYR A 1 -0.33 21.89 0.18
CA TYR A 1 -0.03 20.84 1.17
C TYR A 1 0.09 21.47 2.54
N GLU A 2 -0.94 21.34 3.37
CA GLU A 2 -0.87 21.80 4.77
C GLU A 2 0.15 20.94 5.53
N ALA A 3 1.01 21.60 6.31
CA ALA A 3 1.85 20.92 7.28
C ALA A 3 0.93 20.14 8.23
N LYS A 4 0.98 18.81 8.19
CA LYS A 4 0.22 17.94 9.09
C LYS A 4 0.61 18.29 10.53
N THR A 5 -0.22 19.09 11.19
CA THR A 5 -0.22 19.20 12.64
C THR A 5 -0.45 17.78 13.15
N GLY A 6 0.44 17.25 13.98
CA GLY A 6 0.52 15.82 14.34
C GLY A 6 -0.69 15.20 15.06
N LYS A 7 -1.89 15.77 14.95
CA LYS A 7 -3.14 15.28 15.51
C LYS A 7 -4.04 14.78 14.39
N THR A 8 -4.01 13.47 14.14
CA THR A 8 -5.11 12.84 13.40
C THR A 8 -6.40 13.01 14.20
N GLY A 9 -7.55 13.30 13.56
CA GLY A 9 -8.86 13.33 14.24
C GLY A 9 -9.29 11.99 14.85
N LEU A 10 -8.52 10.93 14.60
CA LEU A 10 -8.69 9.60 15.16
C LEU A 10 -7.98 9.49 16.52
N LYS A 11 -8.75 9.23 17.57
CA LYS A 11 -8.23 8.91 18.91
C LYS A 11 -8.29 7.41 19.16
N TRP A 12 -7.13 6.76 19.17
CA TRP A 12 -7.04 5.35 19.56
C TRP A 12 -7.34 5.18 21.05
N ARG A 13 -8.03 4.10 21.42
CA ARG A 13 -8.17 3.72 22.84
C ARG A 13 -6.85 3.05 23.29
N PRO A 14 -6.10 3.62 24.25
CA PRO A 14 -4.74 3.18 24.58
C PRO A 14 -4.65 1.68 24.87
N ARG A 15 -5.51 1.16 25.75
CA ARG A 15 -5.53 -0.28 26.11
C ARG A 15 -5.75 -1.20 24.90
N ARG A 16 -6.58 -0.81 23.93
CA ARG A 16 -6.83 -1.64 22.74
C ARG A 16 -5.66 -1.58 21.77
N LEU A 17 -5.07 -0.40 21.61
CA LEU A 17 -3.89 -0.21 20.77
C LEU A 17 -2.71 -1.03 21.31
N GLU A 18 -2.44 -0.95 22.62
CA GLU A 18 -1.36 -1.72 23.25
C GLU A 18 -1.61 -3.22 23.16
N ARG A 19 -2.85 -3.68 23.40
CA ARG A 19 -3.19 -5.09 23.21
C ARG A 19 -2.99 -5.55 21.76
N PHE A 20 -3.36 -4.73 20.79
CA PHE A 20 -3.16 -5.03 19.37
C PHE A 20 -1.67 -5.12 19.04
N LYS A 21 -0.87 -4.12 19.45
CA LYS A 21 0.59 -4.10 19.26
C LYS A 21 1.24 -5.33 19.87
N PHE A 22 0.99 -5.59 21.15
CA PHE A 22 1.49 -6.77 21.85
C PHE A 22 1.13 -8.05 21.09
N SER A 23 -0.13 -8.17 20.68
CA SER A 23 -0.61 -9.34 19.98
C SER A 23 0.04 -9.54 18.62
N ILE A 24 0.19 -8.51 17.77
CA ILE A 24 0.77 -8.69 16.44
C ILE A 24 2.29 -8.83 16.52
N TYR A 25 2.94 -8.19 17.49
CA TYR A 25 4.40 -8.12 17.54
C TYR A 25 5.02 -9.34 18.23
N GLN A 26 4.29 -10.01 19.13
CA GLN A 26 4.80 -11.15 19.88
C GLN A 26 4.24 -12.50 19.42
N ASP A 27 3.04 -12.51 18.81
CA ASP A 27 2.39 -13.75 18.38
C ASP A 27 2.82 -14.14 16.97
N LYS A 28 3.73 -15.12 16.88
CA LYS A 28 4.22 -15.64 15.60
C LYS A 28 3.11 -16.22 14.73
N VAL A 29 2.06 -16.81 15.31
CA VAL A 29 0.94 -17.39 14.54
C VAL A 29 0.20 -16.27 13.80
N LYS A 30 -0.01 -15.12 14.45
CA LYS A 30 -0.66 -13.97 13.81
C LYS A 30 0.22 -13.31 12.76
N GLN A 31 1.53 -13.31 12.97
CA GLN A 31 2.49 -12.82 11.96
C GLN A 31 2.44 -13.70 10.71
N GLU A 32 2.48 -15.02 10.86
CA GLU A 32 2.33 -15.97 9.76
C GLU A 32 0.99 -15.80 9.03
N GLN A 33 -0.10 -15.60 9.77
CA GLN A 33 -1.41 -15.30 9.17
C GLN A 33 -1.41 -13.98 8.38
N ALA A 34 -0.70 -12.95 8.86
CA ALA A 34 -0.59 -11.68 8.13
C ALA A 34 0.27 -11.81 6.85
N LEU A 35 1.29 -12.66 6.87
CA LEU A 35 2.19 -12.89 5.71
C LEU A 35 1.54 -13.79 4.66
N ASN A 36 0.95 -14.90 5.10
CA ASN A 36 0.42 -15.95 4.21
C ASN A 36 -1.09 -15.88 4.03
N GLY A 37 -1.75 -14.91 4.67
CA GLY A 37 -3.19 -14.73 4.57
C GLY A 37 -3.64 -14.58 3.11
N TRP A 38 -4.79 -15.18 2.81
CA TRP A 38 -5.40 -15.11 1.48
C TRP A 38 -5.66 -13.65 1.10
N ILE A 39 -5.25 -13.24 -0.11
CA ILE A 39 -5.53 -11.90 -0.64
C ILE A 39 -6.94 -11.91 -1.23
N HIS A 40 -7.86 -11.23 -0.57
CA HIS A 40 -9.22 -11.09 -1.07
C HIS A 40 -9.24 -10.25 -2.34
N ASP A 41 -9.90 -10.77 -3.37
CA ASP A 41 -10.23 -10.03 -4.59
C ASP A 41 -11.76 -10.04 -4.70
N LEU A 42 -12.37 -8.89 -4.42
CA LEU A 42 -13.83 -8.76 -4.35
C LEU A 42 -14.49 -8.81 -5.74
N LEU A 43 -13.72 -8.69 -6.82
CA LEU A 43 -14.22 -8.77 -8.19
C LEU A 43 -14.19 -10.20 -8.75
N ARG A 44 -13.43 -11.11 -8.11
CA ARG A 44 -13.36 -12.51 -8.53
C ARG A 44 -14.43 -13.35 -7.86
N LEU A 45 -15.20 -14.06 -8.68
CA LEU A 45 -16.16 -15.07 -8.23
C LEU A 45 -15.40 -16.19 -7.48
N GLY A 46 -15.99 -16.70 -6.39
CA GLY A 46 -15.43 -17.83 -5.63
C GLY A 46 -14.28 -17.49 -4.69
N ARG A 47 -13.90 -16.22 -4.50
CA ARG A 47 -12.82 -15.80 -3.57
C ARG A 47 -13.30 -15.27 -2.21
N GLY A 48 -14.24 -15.99 -1.59
CA GLY A 48 -14.63 -15.76 -0.19
C GLY A 48 -15.89 -14.91 0.03
N MET A 49 -16.68 -14.63 -1.01
CA MET A 49 -18.00 -13.99 -0.91
C MET A 49 -18.99 -14.62 -1.89
N GLY A 50 -20.28 -14.60 -1.53
CA GLY A 50 -21.36 -15.08 -2.42
C GLY A 50 -21.42 -14.31 -3.75
N TYR A 51 -21.91 -14.98 -4.79
CA TYR A 51 -21.87 -14.53 -6.20
C TYR A 51 -22.46 -13.14 -6.47
N PHE A 52 -23.42 -12.69 -5.66
CA PHE A 52 -24.05 -11.38 -5.82
C PHE A 52 -23.10 -10.21 -5.54
N LYS A 53 -22.15 -10.36 -4.60
CA LYS A 53 -21.27 -9.25 -4.20
C LYS A 53 -20.29 -8.87 -5.31
N PRO A 54 -19.55 -9.79 -5.95
CA PRO A 54 -18.68 -9.43 -7.07
C PRO A 54 -19.43 -8.80 -8.24
N LEU A 55 -20.65 -9.27 -8.55
CA LEU A 55 -21.49 -8.65 -9.59
C LEU A 55 -21.82 -7.19 -9.25
N MET A 56 -22.25 -6.92 -8.01
CA MET A 56 -22.53 -5.56 -7.57
C MET A 56 -21.27 -4.67 -7.66
N TRP A 57 -20.12 -5.14 -7.19
CA TRP A 57 -18.87 -4.39 -7.30
C TRP A 57 -18.49 -4.10 -8.75
N TYR A 58 -18.61 -5.09 -9.63
CA TYR A 58 -18.35 -4.93 -11.06
C TYR A 58 -19.27 -3.87 -11.70
N LEU A 59 -20.57 -3.87 -11.35
CA LEU A 59 -21.51 -2.84 -11.79
C LEU A 59 -21.08 -1.44 -11.33
N LEU A 60 -20.61 -1.29 -10.09
CA LEU A 60 -20.10 0.00 -9.59
C LEU A 60 -18.84 0.45 -10.34
N GLU A 61 -18.00 -0.47 -10.80
CA GLU A 61 -16.79 -0.13 -11.56
C GLU A 61 -17.04 0.36 -12.98
N ILE A 62 -18.17 -0.04 -13.58
CA ILE A 62 -18.57 0.37 -14.93
C ILE A 62 -19.64 1.45 -14.94
N CYS A 63 -20.16 1.86 -13.77
CA CYS A 63 -21.20 2.87 -13.68
C CYS A 63 -20.61 4.27 -13.89
N PRO A 64 -21.01 5.00 -14.94
CA PRO A 64 -20.43 6.30 -15.26
C PRO A 64 -20.87 7.40 -14.30
N LEU A 65 -21.82 7.16 -13.40
CA LEU A 65 -22.31 8.16 -12.43
C LEU A 65 -21.49 8.16 -11.14
N ILE A 66 -20.69 7.13 -10.91
CA ILE A 66 -19.93 6.98 -9.67
C ILE A 66 -18.62 7.72 -9.79
N LYS A 67 -18.43 8.65 -8.84
CA LYS A 67 -17.19 9.39 -8.68
C LYS A 67 -16.27 8.67 -7.70
N ARG A 68 -14.98 8.68 -7.99
CA ARG A 68 -13.94 8.06 -7.15
C ARG A 68 -12.77 9.01 -6.94
N TRP A 69 -12.02 8.78 -5.89
CA TRP A 69 -10.77 9.49 -5.64
C TRP A 69 -9.64 8.75 -6.34
N GLU A 70 -8.97 9.43 -7.25
CA GLU A 70 -7.72 9.00 -7.87
C GLU A 70 -6.61 9.92 -7.37
N LEU A 71 -5.42 9.37 -7.19
CA LEU A 71 -4.25 10.16 -6.85
C LEU A 71 -3.65 10.72 -8.13
N ASP A 72 -3.49 12.04 -8.20
CA ASP A 72 -2.64 12.66 -9.20
C ASP A 72 -1.20 12.72 -8.66
N ASP A 73 -0.28 12.04 -9.32
CA ASP A 73 1.13 12.01 -8.94
C ASP A 73 1.86 13.34 -9.19
N GLU A 74 1.35 14.18 -10.10
CA GLU A 74 1.97 15.46 -10.47
C GLU A 74 1.65 16.54 -9.45
N SER A 75 0.37 16.83 -9.23
CA SER A 75 -0.08 17.74 -8.16
C SER A 75 0.10 17.14 -6.77
N LYS A 76 0.33 15.82 -6.71
CA LYS A 76 0.36 15.01 -5.49
C LYS A 76 -0.98 15.12 -4.73
N GLN A 77 -2.10 15.48 -5.34
CA GLN A 77 -3.40 15.57 -4.65
C GLN A 77 -4.31 14.41 -5.00
N TRP A 78 -5.28 14.14 -4.13
CA TRP A 78 -6.42 13.31 -4.49
C TRP A 78 -7.40 14.15 -5.29
N GLU A 79 -7.86 13.64 -6.41
CA GLU A 79 -8.83 14.29 -7.28
C GLU A 79 -10.05 13.41 -7.49
N ILE A 80 -11.20 14.05 -7.65
CA ILE A 80 -12.44 13.34 -7.94
C ILE A 80 -12.49 13.06 -9.44
N CYS A 81 -12.34 11.78 -9.80
CA CYS A 81 -12.41 11.29 -11.16
C CYS A 81 -13.73 10.54 -11.40
N GLN A 82 -14.29 10.72 -12.60
CA GLN A 82 -15.44 9.97 -13.10
C GLN A 82 -15.07 9.16 -14.35
N TRP A 83 -14.18 9.70 -15.18
CA TRP A 83 -13.72 9.08 -16.42
C TRP A 83 -12.19 9.13 -16.50
N PRO A 84 -11.50 8.05 -16.93
CA PRO A 84 -12.03 6.76 -17.41
C PRO A 84 -12.74 5.95 -16.31
N LEU A 85 -13.47 4.89 -16.64
CA LEU A 85 -14.05 3.97 -15.64
C LEU A 85 -12.96 3.15 -14.94
N ASN A 86 -13.18 2.71 -13.68
CA ASN A 86 -12.17 1.99 -12.91
C ASN A 86 -11.79 0.64 -13.54
N LYS A 87 -12.78 -0.16 -13.98
CA LYS A 87 -12.58 -1.46 -14.65
C LYS A 87 -11.52 -2.37 -13.99
N GLY A 88 -11.55 -2.49 -12.67
CA GLY A 88 -10.59 -3.30 -11.91
C GLY A 88 -9.21 -2.65 -11.74
N GLY A 89 -9.09 -1.34 -11.95
CA GLY A 89 -7.87 -0.57 -11.75
C GLY A 89 -7.25 -0.79 -10.37
N ALA A 90 -5.91 -0.80 -10.35
CA ALA A 90 -5.15 -0.92 -9.11
C ALA A 90 -5.37 0.30 -8.20
N ARG A 91 -5.07 0.16 -6.91
CA ARG A 91 -5.20 1.27 -5.95
C ARG A 91 -3.94 2.10 -5.89
N ASP A 92 -4.13 3.41 -5.84
CA ASP A 92 -3.04 4.37 -5.77
C ASP A 92 -2.43 4.41 -4.36
N ILE A 93 -1.12 4.59 -4.31
CA ILE A 93 -0.32 4.72 -3.09
C ILE A 93 0.51 6.00 -3.23
N PRO A 94 0.39 6.98 -2.31
CA PRO A 94 1.20 8.18 -2.38
C PRO A 94 2.68 7.88 -2.12
N ARG A 95 3.58 8.64 -2.75
CA ARG A 95 5.05 8.46 -2.62
C ARG A 95 5.57 8.58 -1.19
N ASN A 96 4.85 9.29 -0.33
CA ASN A 96 5.18 9.44 1.09
C ASN A 96 4.47 8.41 2.00
N ALA A 97 3.83 7.38 1.43
CA ALA A 97 3.17 6.35 2.22
C ALA A 97 4.16 5.61 3.13
N ILE A 98 3.66 5.23 4.29
CA ILE A 98 4.37 4.41 5.26
C ILE A 98 3.87 2.98 5.07
N LEU A 99 4.79 2.08 4.71
CA LEU A 99 4.53 0.68 4.44
C LEU A 99 4.90 -0.15 5.68
N HIS A 100 4.06 -1.11 6.04
CA HIS A 100 4.29 -1.98 7.19
C HIS A 100 5.25 -3.14 6.85
N GLU A 101 6.00 -3.63 7.84
CA GLU A 101 6.94 -4.77 7.69
C GLU A 101 6.30 -6.00 7.05
N SER A 102 5.04 -6.31 7.38
CA SER A 102 4.34 -7.46 6.80
C SER A 102 4.22 -7.38 5.27
N LEU A 103 3.94 -6.19 4.73
CA LEU A 103 3.90 -5.97 3.28
C LEU A 103 5.29 -6.15 2.68
N HIS A 104 6.30 -5.56 3.30
CA HIS A 104 7.68 -5.65 2.86
C HIS A 104 8.16 -7.11 2.83
N ARG A 105 7.95 -7.87 3.90
CA ARG A 105 8.29 -9.31 3.96
C ARG A 105 7.56 -10.12 2.91
N ARG A 106 6.24 -9.93 2.76
CA ARG A 106 5.46 -10.67 1.77
C ARG A 106 5.94 -10.39 0.35
N LEU A 107 6.21 -9.13 0.02
CA LEU A 107 6.71 -8.71 -1.29
C LEU A 107 8.03 -9.38 -1.68
N HIS A 108 8.93 -9.59 -0.71
CA HIS A 108 10.25 -10.17 -0.94
C HIS A 108 10.29 -11.70 -0.84
N ASN A 109 9.45 -12.29 0.01
CA ASN A 109 9.50 -13.72 0.28
C ASN A 109 8.53 -14.53 -0.61
N ASP A 110 7.40 -13.96 -1.01
CA ASP A 110 6.42 -14.62 -1.88
C ASP A 110 6.74 -14.34 -3.36
N LYS A 111 7.12 -15.38 -4.10
CA LYS A 111 7.43 -15.29 -5.54
C LYS A 111 6.23 -14.91 -6.38
N HIS A 112 5.02 -15.25 -5.97
CA HIS A 112 3.78 -15.00 -6.70
C HIS A 112 3.10 -13.68 -6.31
N TYR A 113 3.51 -13.07 -5.21
CA TYR A 113 2.96 -11.78 -4.80
C TYR A 113 3.53 -10.62 -5.63
N GLN A 114 2.73 -10.09 -6.55
CA GLN A 114 3.07 -9.01 -7.48
C GLN A 114 1.93 -7.98 -7.56
N PRO A 115 1.73 -7.18 -6.50
CA PRO A 115 0.67 -6.19 -6.46
C PRO A 115 0.85 -5.13 -7.55
N GLN A 116 -0.26 -4.70 -8.17
CA GLN A 116 -0.27 -3.75 -9.29
C GLN A 116 -0.48 -2.28 -8.85
N ASN A 117 -0.50 -2.03 -7.53
CA ASN A 117 -0.65 -0.68 -6.97
C ASN A 117 0.42 0.27 -7.53
N ASN A 118 0.05 1.51 -7.86
CA ASN A 118 0.93 2.51 -8.46
C ASN A 118 0.85 3.85 -7.68
N HIS A 119 1.53 4.90 -8.18
CA HIS A 119 1.48 6.24 -7.59
C HIS A 119 0.35 7.12 -8.15
N GLY A 120 -0.67 6.54 -8.77
CA GLY A 120 -1.71 7.27 -9.49
C GLY A 120 -1.52 7.35 -11.00
N ASN A 121 -2.47 7.98 -11.69
CA ASN A 121 -2.46 8.26 -13.13
C ASN A 121 -2.16 7.03 -14.03
N LEU A 122 -2.65 5.85 -13.66
CA LEU A 122 -2.43 4.59 -14.40
C LEU A 122 -0.95 4.25 -14.67
N LYS A 123 -0.04 4.73 -13.80
CA LYS A 123 1.40 4.43 -13.90
C LYS A 123 1.71 2.97 -13.60
N GLU A 124 2.94 2.57 -13.89
CA GLU A 124 3.46 1.25 -13.53
C GLU A 124 3.36 0.96 -12.02
N ALA A 125 3.31 -0.33 -11.68
CA ALA A 125 3.30 -0.78 -10.29
C ALA A 125 4.49 -0.20 -9.50
N CYS A 126 4.19 0.46 -8.38
CA CYS A 126 5.17 1.11 -7.51
C CYS A 126 5.78 0.16 -6.46
N LEU A 127 5.12 -0.97 -6.16
CA LEU A 127 5.63 -1.96 -5.22
C LEU A 127 6.59 -2.92 -5.93
N LYS A 128 7.90 -2.74 -5.74
CA LYS A 128 8.95 -3.54 -6.39
C LYS A 128 9.57 -4.53 -5.41
N LYS A 129 9.96 -5.71 -5.89
CA LYS A 129 10.65 -6.74 -5.07
C LYS A 129 12.12 -6.41 -4.73
N ASN A 130 12.63 -5.27 -5.17
CA ASN A 130 13.98 -4.85 -4.87
C ASN A 130 14.00 -4.08 -3.54
N ARG A 131 14.66 -4.62 -2.52
CA ARG A 131 14.78 -3.98 -1.20
C ARG A 131 15.38 -2.57 -1.27
N MET A 132 16.26 -2.31 -2.25
CA MET A 132 16.89 -0.99 -2.46
C MET A 132 15.89 0.09 -2.88
N HIS A 133 14.66 -0.28 -3.22
CA HIS A 133 13.57 0.65 -3.54
C HIS A 133 12.96 1.31 -2.29
N TYR A 134 13.29 0.83 -1.10
CA TYR A 134 12.70 1.28 0.17
C TYR A 134 13.76 1.78 1.15
N ASP A 135 13.43 2.86 1.85
CA ASP A 135 14.22 3.35 2.99
C ASP A 135 13.49 3.01 4.30
N PRO A 136 14.20 2.67 5.38
CA PRO A 136 13.61 2.51 6.69
C PRO A 136 12.98 3.84 7.16
N HIS A 137 11.76 3.80 7.68
CA HIS A 137 11.11 4.98 8.26
C HIS A 137 11.17 5.01 9.79
N THR A 138 10.74 3.92 10.42
CA THR A 138 10.87 3.72 11.86
C THR A 138 11.43 2.34 12.04
N THR A 139 12.71 2.30 12.41
CA THR A 139 13.41 1.11 12.87
C THR A 139 13.56 1.25 14.38
N HIS A 140 13.22 0.20 15.12
CA HIS A 140 13.47 0.19 16.55
C HIS A 140 14.97 -0.01 16.80
N HIS A 141 15.54 0.63 17.81
CA HIS A 141 16.92 0.38 18.24
C HIS A 141 16.96 -0.75 19.29
N GLY A 142 18.08 -1.48 19.37
CA GLY A 142 18.28 -2.61 20.30
C GLY A 142 17.95 -3.98 19.69
N ASP A 143 17.73 -4.99 20.53
CA ASP A 143 17.64 -6.42 20.16
C ASP A 143 16.53 -6.78 19.14
N CYS A 144 15.58 -5.87 18.85
CA CYS A 144 14.49 -6.09 17.90
C CYS A 144 14.71 -5.44 16.52
N ALA A 145 15.77 -4.66 16.30
CA ALA A 145 15.86 -3.72 15.19
C ALA A 145 15.58 -4.29 13.78
N GLU A 146 16.11 -5.47 13.47
CA GLU A 146 16.02 -6.05 12.13
C GLU A 146 14.92 -7.12 11.99
N SER A 147 14.54 -7.76 13.11
CA SER A 147 13.59 -8.87 13.14
C SER A 147 12.17 -8.47 13.55
N CYS A 148 11.95 -7.22 13.97
CA CYS A 148 10.67 -6.75 14.47
C CYS A 148 9.57 -6.66 13.40
N PHE A 149 8.41 -7.26 13.67
CA PHE A 149 7.23 -7.22 12.81
C PHE A 149 6.51 -5.86 12.77
N HIS A 150 7.07 -4.83 13.41
CA HIS A 150 6.50 -3.49 13.46
C HIS A 150 7.39 -2.42 12.85
N ASN A 151 8.45 -2.83 12.16
CA ASN A 151 9.23 -1.93 11.33
C ASN A 151 8.32 -1.31 10.26
N THR A 152 8.66 -0.07 9.90
CA THR A 152 7.96 0.61 8.81
C THR A 152 8.95 1.17 7.81
N TRP A 153 8.52 1.19 6.55
CA TRP A 153 9.31 1.52 5.39
C TRP A 153 8.66 2.68 4.64
N LYS A 154 9.46 3.43 3.91
CA LYS A 154 9.00 4.42 2.94
C LYS A 154 9.57 4.07 1.57
N PHE A 155 8.90 4.52 0.53
CA PHE A 155 9.53 4.55 -0.78
C PHE A 155 10.78 5.41 -0.69
N LYS A 156 11.89 4.91 -1.22
CA LYS A 156 13.07 5.74 -1.42
C LYS A 156 12.64 6.93 -2.27
N ALA A 157 13.10 8.13 -1.90
CA ALA A 157 12.78 9.33 -2.65
C ALA A 157 13.33 9.19 -4.07
N HIS A 158 12.47 8.73 -4.99
CA HIS A 158 12.65 8.98 -6.42
C HIS A 158 12.34 10.45 -6.60
N GLY A 159 13.30 11.30 -6.22
CA GLY A 159 13.26 12.70 -6.56
C GLY A 159 13.31 12.84 -8.08
N ASP A 160 13.04 14.04 -8.56
CA ASP A 160 13.16 14.47 -9.96
C ASP A 160 14.54 14.12 -10.61
N ASN A 161 15.48 13.60 -9.83
CA ASN A 161 16.75 13.00 -10.23
C ASN A 161 16.65 11.59 -10.84
N ALA A 162 15.55 10.85 -10.72
CA ALA A 162 15.39 9.58 -11.44
C ALA A 162 15.38 9.81 -12.98
N ALA A 163 14.80 10.94 -13.43
CA ALA A 163 14.87 11.36 -14.83
C ALA A 163 16.29 11.76 -15.28
N LYS A 164 17.13 12.26 -14.36
CA LYS A 164 18.56 12.57 -14.65
C LYS A 164 19.45 11.33 -14.73
N ILE A 165 19.14 10.26 -14.01
CA ILE A 165 19.94 9.03 -14.05
C ILE A 165 19.76 8.31 -15.40
N THR A 166 18.56 8.35 -15.99
CA THR A 166 18.29 7.73 -17.30
C THR A 166 18.98 8.47 -18.45
N SER A 167 19.16 9.80 -18.37
CA SER A 167 19.88 10.56 -19.40
C SER A 167 21.40 10.42 -19.32
N GLN A 168 21.97 10.08 -18.17
CA GLN A 168 23.42 9.84 -18.02
C GLN A 168 23.85 8.41 -18.34
N MET A 169 22.92 7.46 -18.46
CA MET A 169 23.21 6.10 -18.94
C MET A 169 23.05 5.93 -20.46
N THR A 170 22.68 6.99 -21.17
CA THR A 170 22.49 7.01 -22.64
C THR A 170 23.41 8.03 -23.34
N SER A 171 24.54 8.37 -22.71
CA SER A 171 25.61 9.20 -23.30
C SER A 171 26.95 8.48 -23.21
#